data_AF-A0A9W8R2C3-F1
#
_entry.id   AF-A0A9W8R2C3-F1
#
_cell.length_a   1.000
_cell.length_b   1.000
_cell.length_c   1.000
_cell.angle_alpha   90.00
_cell.angle_beta   90.00
_cell.angle_gamma   90.00
#
_symmetry.space_group_name_H-M   'P 1'
#
loop_
_entity.id
_entity.type
_entity.pdbx_description
1 polymer ?
#
loop_
_entity_poly.entity_id
_entity_poly.type
_entity_poly.pdbx_seq_one_letter_code
_entity_poly.pdbx_strand_id
1 'polypeptide(L)'
;MKFANFPILIPAFTAQIYIDAPLVINPDLLNIPFVPNIGTLVSEPGYEPPLEATFVHGSDFLRRDPDGQRVRLDVSSVVRDSTSGAMLRFSYNGVVGVAGDEGRVIRGDGNATTTGFGNAFVQVRFETNASGLKPLQDKLYVGSGRFIVEENQPIIVEYKISEVGAQCSEQPEGG
;
A
#
# COMPACT_ATOMS: atom_id res chain seq x y z
N MET A 1 -8.19 15.42 24.80
CA MET A 1 -9.07 14.23 24.80
C MET A 1 -8.17 13.01 24.89
N LYS A 2 -8.24 12.20 25.96
CA LYS A 2 -7.52 10.91 26.02
C LYS A 2 -8.39 9.87 25.34
N PHE A 3 -8.02 9.44 24.14
CA PHE A 3 -8.68 8.35 23.39
C PHE A 3 -8.30 7.00 24.00
N ALA A 4 -8.80 6.71 25.21
CA ALA A 4 -8.59 5.41 25.82
C ALA A 4 -9.32 4.32 25.01
N ASN A 5 -8.64 3.17 24.81
CA ASN A 5 -9.17 1.94 24.20
C ASN A 5 -9.49 1.98 22.69
N PHE A 6 -9.12 3.03 21.96
CA PHE A 6 -9.15 3.01 20.49
C PHE A 6 -7.86 2.41 19.93
N PRO A 7 -7.91 1.72 18.78
CA PRO A 7 -6.70 1.31 18.07
C PRO A 7 -5.82 2.52 17.71
N ILE A 8 -4.52 2.30 17.71
CA ILE A 8 -3.52 3.26 17.24
C ILE A 8 -2.89 2.78 15.94
N LEU A 9 -2.28 3.70 15.20
CA LEU A 9 -1.52 3.40 13.99
C LEU A 9 -0.03 3.56 14.30
N ILE A 10 0.72 2.47 14.15
CA ILE A 10 2.16 2.43 14.35
C ILE A 10 2.81 2.42 12.97
N PRO A 11 3.65 3.41 12.61
CA PRO A 11 4.34 3.43 11.32
C PRO A 11 5.12 2.13 11.11
N ALA A 12 4.87 1.45 9.98
CA ALA A 12 5.39 0.11 9.73
C ALA A 12 6.20 0.04 8.45
N PHE A 13 5.66 0.50 7.32
CA PHE A 13 6.33 0.39 6.03
C PHE A 13 6.09 1.60 5.12
N THR A 14 7.04 1.84 4.22
CA THR A 14 6.81 2.57 2.99
C THR A 14 6.86 1.61 1.80
N ALA A 15 5.82 1.65 0.96
CA ALA A 15 5.82 0.95 -0.32
C ALA A 15 5.89 1.96 -1.47
N GLN A 16 6.74 1.74 -2.45
CA GLN A 16 6.77 2.47 -3.72
C GLN A 16 6.60 1.49 -4.87
N ILE A 17 5.47 1.58 -5.56
CA ILE A 17 5.07 0.64 -6.61
C ILE A 17 5.06 1.39 -7.94
N TYR A 18 5.94 1.00 -8.84
CA TYR A 18 5.95 1.51 -10.21
C TYR A 18 4.90 0.78 -11.01
N ILE A 19 4.04 1.51 -11.73
CA ILE A 19 2.96 0.93 -12.52
C ILE A 19 3.18 1.18 -14.02
N ASP A 20 2.77 0.19 -14.82
CA ASP A 20 2.77 0.27 -16.28
C ASP A 20 1.42 0.83 -16.79
N ALA A 21 1.33 1.01 -18.11
CA ALA A 21 0.12 1.45 -18.78
C ALA A 21 -1.08 0.55 -18.43
N PRO A 22 -2.26 1.12 -18.10
CA PRO A 22 -3.44 0.33 -17.78
C PRO A 22 -3.91 -0.52 -18.96
N LEU A 23 -4.27 -1.77 -18.67
CA LEU A 23 -4.93 -2.68 -19.59
C LEU A 23 -6.45 -2.62 -19.35
N VAL A 24 -7.19 -2.16 -20.36
CA VAL A 24 -8.65 -2.00 -20.27
C VAL A 24 -9.32 -3.37 -20.42
N ILE A 25 -9.99 -3.84 -19.38
CA ILE A 25 -10.82 -5.05 -19.44
C ILE A 25 -12.24 -4.69 -19.91
N ASN A 26 -12.82 -3.64 -19.32
CA ASN A 26 -14.08 -3.04 -19.72
C ASN A 26 -14.15 -1.57 -19.23
N PRO A 27 -15.21 -0.80 -19.53
CA PRO A 27 -15.30 0.62 -19.15
C PRO A 27 -15.11 0.90 -17.65
N ASP A 28 -15.44 -0.05 -16.78
CA ASP A 28 -15.42 0.11 -15.32
C ASP A 28 -14.32 -0.71 -14.64
N LEU A 29 -13.49 -1.44 -15.40
CA LEU A 29 -12.46 -2.32 -14.86
C LEU A 29 -11.17 -2.24 -15.67
N LEU A 30 -10.10 -1.88 -14.99
CA LEU A 30 -8.74 -1.87 -15.49
C LEU A 30 -7.90 -2.92 -14.76
N ASN A 31 -6.94 -3.51 -15.46
CA ASN A 31 -5.79 -4.14 -14.83
C ASN A 31 -4.60 -3.20 -14.96
N ILE A 32 -3.92 -2.90 -13.86
CA ILE A 32 -2.75 -2.02 -13.82
C ILE A 32 -1.56 -2.88 -13.41
N PRO A 33 -0.71 -3.30 -14.37
CA PRO A 33 0.47 -4.11 -14.08
C PRO A 33 1.51 -3.30 -13.30
N PHE A 34 2.26 -3.99 -12.44
CA PHE A 34 3.44 -3.40 -11.81
C PHE A 34 4.63 -3.55 -12.74
N VAL A 35 5.53 -2.57 -12.75
CA VAL A 35 6.83 -2.71 -13.41
C VAL A 35 7.68 -3.69 -12.58
N PRO A 36 8.11 -4.84 -13.15
CA PRO A 36 8.80 -5.88 -12.39
C PRO A 36 10.14 -5.43 -11.81
N ASN A 37 10.42 -5.85 -10.58
CA ASN A 37 11.72 -5.76 -9.90
C ASN A 37 12.27 -4.35 -9.62
N ILE A 38 11.46 -3.29 -9.69
CA ILE A 38 11.91 -1.93 -9.39
C ILE A 38 11.18 -1.26 -8.21
N GLY A 39 9.98 -1.75 -7.85
CA GLY A 39 9.26 -1.25 -6.69
C GLY A 39 9.85 -1.75 -5.37
N THR A 40 9.67 -0.99 -4.29
CA THR A 40 10.24 -1.29 -2.96
C THR A 40 9.16 -1.36 -1.88
N LEU A 41 9.40 -2.20 -0.87
CA LEU A 41 8.66 -2.24 0.39
C LEU A 41 9.70 -2.26 1.52
N VAL A 42 9.75 -1.19 2.30
CA VAL A 42 10.79 -0.97 3.30
C VAL A 42 10.15 -0.67 4.65
N SER A 43 10.61 -1.33 5.71
CA SER A 43 10.18 -1.05 7.08
C SER A 43 10.61 0.35 7.53
N GLU A 44 9.74 1.05 8.25
CA GLU A 44 10.10 2.30 8.91
C GLU A 44 11.17 2.05 10.00
N PRO A 45 12.02 3.05 10.31
CA PRO A 45 13.07 2.88 11.32
C PRO A 45 12.53 2.40 12.67
N GLY A 46 13.04 1.27 13.15
CA GLY A 46 12.66 0.67 14.44
C GLY A 46 11.41 -0.22 14.40
N TYR A 47 10.80 -0.45 13.23
CA TYR A 47 9.71 -1.41 13.09
C TYR A 47 10.23 -2.85 12.99
N GLU A 48 9.55 -3.79 13.66
CA GLU A 48 9.98 -5.19 13.78
C GLU A 48 8.89 -6.19 13.30
N PRO A 49 9.27 -7.24 12.53
CA PRO A 49 10.61 -7.50 11.99
C PRO A 49 11.02 -6.50 10.88
N PRO A 50 12.33 -6.21 10.71
CA PRO A 50 12.79 -5.38 9.60
C PRO A 50 12.53 -6.10 8.28
N LEU A 51 12.17 -5.33 7.27
CA LEU A 51 11.95 -5.82 5.91
C LEU A 51 12.47 -4.79 4.93
N GLU A 52 13.32 -5.25 4.01
CA GLU A 52 13.68 -4.50 2.82
C GLU A 52 13.43 -5.42 1.63
N ALA A 53 12.38 -5.16 0.86
CA ALA A 53 11.93 -6.05 -0.18
C ALA A 53 11.69 -5.34 -1.50
N THR A 54 11.83 -6.09 -2.60
CA THR A 54 11.55 -5.64 -3.96
C THR A 54 10.31 -6.32 -4.50
N PHE A 55 9.44 -5.57 -5.17
CA PHE A 55 8.28 -6.10 -5.88
C PHE A 55 8.74 -6.89 -7.10
N VAL A 56 8.50 -8.21 -7.12
CA VAL A 56 8.88 -9.09 -8.24
C VAL A 56 7.93 -8.87 -9.42
N HIS A 57 6.63 -8.92 -9.15
CA HIS A 57 5.55 -8.61 -10.06
C HIS A 57 4.25 -8.45 -9.27
N GLY A 58 3.24 -7.83 -9.87
CA GLY A 58 1.92 -7.68 -9.28
C GLY A 58 0.98 -6.94 -10.22
N SER A 59 -0.27 -6.79 -9.81
CA SER A 59 -1.23 -5.95 -10.52
C SER A 59 -2.35 -5.48 -9.61
N ASP A 60 -2.95 -4.35 -9.98
CA ASP A 60 -4.21 -3.86 -9.42
C ASP A 60 -5.36 -4.09 -10.38
N PHE A 61 -6.47 -4.64 -9.88
CA PHE A 61 -7.75 -4.64 -10.58
C PHE A 61 -8.59 -3.44 -10.12
N LEU A 62 -8.30 -2.28 -10.70
CA LEU A 62 -8.97 -1.02 -10.38
C LEU A 62 -10.37 -0.99 -11.00
N ARG A 63 -11.38 -0.87 -10.15
CA ARG A 63 -12.79 -0.79 -10.53
C ARG A 63 -13.38 0.59 -10.27
N ARG A 64 -14.12 1.15 -11.23
CA ARG A 64 -14.86 2.41 -11.04
C ARG A 64 -16.21 2.12 -10.36
N ASP A 65 -16.54 2.91 -9.34
CA ASP A 65 -17.89 2.88 -8.77
C ASP A 65 -18.88 3.50 -9.78
N PRO A 66 -20.15 3.04 -9.82
CA PRO A 66 -21.15 3.56 -10.77
C PRO A 66 -21.43 5.06 -10.69
N ASP A 67 -21.22 5.68 -9.51
CA ASP A 67 -21.40 7.12 -9.30
C ASP A 67 -20.20 7.97 -9.79
N GLY A 68 -19.13 7.32 -10.24
CA GLY A 68 -17.90 7.94 -10.70
C GLY A 68 -17.13 8.69 -9.62
N GLN A 69 -17.51 8.59 -8.33
CA GLN A 69 -16.89 9.34 -7.25
C GLN A 69 -15.68 8.63 -6.64
N ARG A 70 -15.61 7.30 -6.81
CA ARG A 70 -14.57 6.46 -6.23
C ARG A 70 -14.12 5.36 -7.18
N VAL A 71 -12.94 4.84 -6.88
CA VAL A 71 -12.46 3.57 -7.43
C VAL A 71 -12.14 2.59 -6.30
N ARG A 72 -12.26 1.29 -6.59
CA ARG A 72 -11.94 0.18 -5.70
C ARG A 72 -10.70 -0.51 -6.21
N LEU A 73 -9.75 -0.71 -5.30
CA LEU A 73 -8.48 -1.37 -5.59
C LEU A 73 -8.56 -2.83 -5.15
N ASP A 74 -7.97 -3.72 -5.94
CA ASP A 74 -7.80 -5.13 -5.61
C ASP A 74 -6.44 -5.59 -6.13
N VAL A 75 -5.46 -5.51 -5.23
CA VAL A 75 -4.06 -5.78 -5.54
C VAL A 75 -3.63 -7.13 -5.04
N SER A 76 -2.92 -7.85 -5.90
CA SER A 76 -2.14 -9.02 -5.53
C SER A 76 -0.76 -8.95 -6.17
N SER A 77 0.26 -9.21 -5.36
CA SER A 77 1.66 -9.07 -5.73
C SER A 77 2.54 -10.07 -4.98
N VAL A 78 3.75 -10.28 -5.50
CA VAL A 78 4.83 -10.98 -4.82
C VAL A 78 5.98 -10.00 -4.56
N VAL A 79 6.49 -10.00 -3.34
CA VAL A 79 7.71 -9.28 -2.96
C VAL A 79 8.79 -10.26 -2.52
N ARG A 80 10.05 -9.90 -2.73
CA ARG A 80 11.21 -10.67 -2.31
C ARG A 80 12.03 -9.85 -1.33
N ASP A 81 12.24 -10.39 -0.13
CA ASP A 81 13.15 -9.81 0.85
C ASP A 81 14.60 -9.83 0.31
N SER A 82 15.25 -8.68 0.30
CA SER A 82 16.60 -8.48 -0.20
C SER A 82 17.66 -9.16 0.66
N THR A 83 17.38 -9.33 1.97
CA THR A 83 18.34 -9.92 2.89
C THR A 83 18.33 -11.45 2.84
N SER A 84 17.16 -12.07 3.02
CA SER A 84 17.02 -13.53 3.11
C SER A 84 16.65 -14.20 1.78
N GLY A 85 16.21 -13.43 0.78
CA GLY A 85 15.62 -13.96 -0.46
C GLY A 85 14.22 -14.55 -0.28
N ALA A 86 13.62 -14.45 0.91
CA ALA A 86 12.30 -14.96 1.19
C ALA A 86 11.23 -14.27 0.33
N MET A 87 10.22 -15.04 -0.08
CA MET A 87 9.06 -14.52 -0.81
C MET A 87 7.91 -14.25 0.15
N LEU A 88 7.19 -13.16 -0.10
CA LEU A 88 5.96 -12.83 0.58
C LEU A 88 4.90 -12.49 -0.46
N ARG A 89 3.67 -12.97 -0.23
CA ARG A 89 2.51 -12.38 -0.89
C ARG A 89 2.26 -11.02 -0.26
N PHE A 90 2.11 -10.01 -1.09
CA PHE A 90 1.64 -8.69 -0.71
C PHE A 90 0.31 -8.45 -1.41
N SER A 91 -0.76 -8.23 -0.64
CA SER A 91 -2.08 -7.96 -1.20
C SER A 91 -2.77 -6.85 -0.45
N TYR A 92 -3.62 -6.10 -1.14
CA TYR A 92 -4.47 -5.13 -0.47
C TYR A 92 -5.76 -4.90 -1.23
N ASN A 93 -6.77 -4.44 -0.49
CA ASN A 93 -7.94 -3.79 -1.08
C ASN A 93 -8.00 -2.36 -0.58
N GLY A 94 -8.57 -1.48 -1.38
CA GLY A 94 -8.62 -0.07 -1.04
C GLY A 94 -9.70 0.71 -1.75
N VAL A 95 -9.78 1.97 -1.38
CA VAL A 95 -10.66 2.95 -1.99
C VAL A 95 -9.89 4.24 -2.25
N VAL A 96 -10.14 4.84 -3.40
CA VAL A 96 -9.59 6.15 -3.76
C VAL A 96 -10.73 7.07 -4.18
N GLY A 97 -10.78 8.27 -3.61
CA GLY A 97 -11.68 9.32 -4.09
C GLY A 97 -11.12 9.94 -5.37
N VAL A 98 -11.94 10.12 -6.41
CA VAL A 98 -11.47 10.62 -7.71
C VAL A 98 -11.92 12.04 -8.06
N ALA A 99 -12.45 12.77 -7.06
CA ALA A 99 -12.83 14.18 -7.20
C ALA A 99 -11.61 15.11 -7.30
N GLY A 100 -10.48 14.72 -6.72
CA GLY A 100 -9.26 15.52 -6.63
C GLY A 100 -8.20 15.17 -7.69
N ASP A 101 -6.94 15.42 -7.31
CA ASP A 101 -5.76 15.25 -8.16
C ASP A 101 -5.52 13.78 -8.52
N GLU A 102 -5.87 12.86 -7.63
CA GLU A 102 -5.83 11.41 -7.88
C GLU A 102 -6.70 11.03 -9.06
N GLY A 103 -7.87 11.67 -9.21
CA GLY A 103 -8.75 11.44 -10.34
C GLY A 103 -8.11 11.85 -11.66
N ARG A 104 -7.29 12.91 -11.68
CA ARG A 104 -6.56 13.35 -12.87
C ARG A 104 -5.51 12.32 -13.27
N VAL A 105 -4.76 11.80 -12.30
CA VAL A 105 -3.78 10.73 -12.53
C VAL A 105 -4.49 9.47 -13.07
N ILE A 106 -5.59 9.04 -12.45
CA ILE A 106 -6.34 7.84 -12.84
C ILE A 106 -6.95 7.95 -14.24
N ARG A 107 -7.30 9.17 -14.69
CA ARG A 107 -7.78 9.42 -16.05
C ARG A 107 -6.65 9.53 -17.08
N GLY A 108 -5.40 9.68 -16.65
CA GLY A 108 -4.26 9.92 -17.52
C GLY A 108 -4.22 11.35 -18.06
N ASP A 109 -4.72 12.33 -17.30
CA ASP A 109 -4.72 13.72 -17.71
C ASP A 109 -3.27 14.23 -17.86
N GLY A 110 -2.91 14.84 -18.99
CA GLY A 110 -1.53 15.25 -19.29
C GLY A 110 -0.95 16.35 -18.38
N ASN A 111 -1.77 16.96 -17.53
CA ASN A 111 -1.37 17.93 -16.51
C ASN A 111 -1.46 17.36 -15.08
N ALA A 112 -1.57 16.03 -14.93
CA ALA A 112 -1.53 15.39 -13.64
C ALA A 112 -0.17 15.61 -12.97
N THR A 113 -0.18 15.79 -11.64
CA THR A 113 1.00 16.03 -10.83
C THR A 113 0.99 15.09 -9.63
N THR A 114 2.12 14.99 -8.93
CA THR A 114 2.20 14.29 -7.64
C THR A 114 1.09 14.75 -6.70
N THR A 115 0.39 13.79 -6.10
CA THR A 115 -0.76 14.03 -5.23
C THR A 115 -0.35 14.06 -3.75
N GLY A 116 -1.24 14.61 -2.92
CA GLY A 116 -1.12 14.50 -1.46
C GLY A 116 -1.56 13.13 -0.95
N PHE A 117 -1.38 12.92 0.36
CA PHE A 117 -1.98 11.81 1.10
C PHE A 117 -3.40 12.16 1.58
N GLY A 118 -4.18 11.15 1.98
CA GLY A 118 -5.47 11.34 2.65
C GLY A 118 -6.71 11.10 1.79
N ASN A 119 -6.55 10.73 0.52
CA ASN A 119 -7.66 10.43 -0.39
C ASN A 119 -7.63 8.99 -0.95
N ALA A 120 -6.58 8.21 -0.62
CA ALA A 120 -6.44 6.80 -0.94
C ALA A 120 -6.14 6.02 0.35
N PHE A 121 -6.98 5.04 0.67
CA PHE A 121 -6.80 4.18 1.85
C PHE A 121 -6.88 2.71 1.51
N VAL A 122 -5.97 1.91 2.09
CA VAL A 122 -5.83 0.48 1.82
C VAL A 122 -5.78 -0.34 3.10
N GLN A 123 -6.18 -1.61 3.01
CA GLN A 123 -5.93 -2.65 4.01
C GLN A 123 -4.93 -3.65 3.44
N VAL A 124 -3.75 -3.76 4.04
CA VAL A 124 -2.64 -4.58 3.52
C VAL A 124 -2.56 -5.91 4.27
N ARG A 125 -2.24 -6.97 3.53
CA ARG A 125 -2.05 -8.33 4.06
C ARG A 125 -0.77 -8.94 3.51
N PHE A 126 -0.07 -9.64 4.39
CA PHE A 126 1.13 -10.40 4.10
C PHE A 126 0.87 -11.89 4.28
N GLU A 127 1.51 -12.73 3.46
CA GLU A 127 1.56 -14.18 3.69
C GLU A 127 2.96 -14.69 3.34
N THR A 128 3.56 -15.50 4.22
CA THR A 128 4.89 -16.07 3.99
C THR A 128 5.12 -17.33 4.82
N ASN A 129 6.07 -18.16 4.39
CA ASN A 129 6.58 -19.29 5.16
C ASN A 129 7.92 -18.99 5.85
N ALA A 130 8.49 -17.80 5.66
CA ALA A 130 9.75 -17.42 6.28
C ALA A 130 9.56 -17.16 7.77
N SER A 131 10.22 -17.95 8.62
CA SER A 131 10.05 -17.92 10.07
C SER A 131 10.30 -16.54 10.68
N GLY A 132 11.33 -15.82 10.23
CA GLY A 132 11.65 -14.46 10.70
C GLY A 132 10.65 -13.37 10.30
N LEU A 133 9.86 -13.61 9.25
CA LEU A 133 8.87 -12.66 8.73
C LEU A 133 7.43 -13.09 9.03
N LYS A 134 7.25 -14.27 9.62
CA LYS A 134 5.95 -14.82 9.98
C LYS A 134 5.09 -13.87 10.84
N PRO A 135 5.64 -13.10 11.80
CA PRO A 135 4.83 -12.14 12.55
C PRO A 135 4.10 -11.11 11.69
N LEU A 136 4.55 -10.85 10.45
CA LEU A 136 3.89 -9.90 9.55
C LEU A 136 2.51 -10.37 9.10
N GLN A 137 2.26 -11.68 8.99
CA GLN A 137 0.96 -12.18 8.52
C GLN A 137 -0.11 -12.20 9.63
N ASP A 138 0.32 -12.15 10.88
CA ASP A 138 -0.56 -12.22 12.07
C ASP A 138 -0.98 -10.83 12.58
N LYS A 139 -0.63 -9.78 11.83
CA LYS A 139 -0.90 -8.36 12.13
C LYS A 139 -1.90 -7.75 11.13
N LEU A 140 -2.55 -6.67 11.54
CA LEU A 140 -3.42 -5.86 10.67
C LEU A 140 -2.70 -4.60 10.23
N TYR A 141 -2.86 -4.24 8.95
CA TYR A 141 -2.23 -3.05 8.38
C TYR A 141 -3.22 -2.22 7.60
N VAL A 142 -3.07 -0.90 7.74
CA VAL A 142 -3.76 0.09 6.92
C VAL A 142 -2.75 1.06 6.33
N GLY A 143 -3.02 1.59 5.15
CA GLY A 143 -2.13 2.54 4.50
C GLY A 143 -2.85 3.73 3.91
N SER A 144 -2.15 4.86 3.84
CA SER A 144 -2.54 6.01 3.04
C SER A 144 -1.66 6.10 1.80
N GLY A 145 -2.29 6.23 0.64
CA GLY A 145 -1.61 6.29 -0.65
C GLY A 145 -1.50 7.70 -1.23
N ARG A 146 -0.57 7.87 -2.17
CA ARG A 146 -0.47 8.98 -3.12
C ARG A 146 0.11 8.51 -4.45
N PHE A 147 -0.03 9.32 -5.49
CA PHE A 147 0.70 9.14 -6.74
C PHE A 147 1.87 10.11 -6.80
N ILE A 148 3.02 9.64 -7.25
CA ILE A 148 4.17 10.46 -7.62
C ILE A 148 4.26 10.44 -9.15
N VAL A 149 4.23 11.63 -9.75
CA VAL A 149 4.26 11.84 -11.19
C VAL A 149 5.51 12.63 -11.52
N GLU A 150 6.41 12.00 -12.25
CA GLU A 150 7.67 12.58 -12.73
C GLU A 150 7.75 12.45 -14.24
N GLU A 151 8.37 13.43 -14.89
CA GLU A 151 8.46 13.45 -16.34
C GLU A 151 9.31 12.28 -16.86
N ASN A 152 8.81 11.57 -17.86
CA ASN A 152 9.48 10.42 -18.49
C ASN A 152 9.78 9.24 -17.53
N GLN A 153 9.09 9.15 -16.39
CA GLN A 153 9.16 8.02 -15.47
C GLN A 153 7.81 7.30 -15.41
N PRO A 154 7.78 5.98 -15.09
CA PRO A 154 6.54 5.33 -14.72
C PRO A 154 5.92 6.03 -13.51
N ILE A 155 4.59 6.06 -13.44
CA ILE A 155 3.89 6.56 -12.25
C ILE A 155 4.26 5.67 -11.06
N ILE A 156 4.56 6.29 -9.92
CA ILE A 156 4.82 5.57 -8.67
C ILE A 156 3.61 5.75 -7.77
N VAL A 157 3.05 4.64 -7.30
CA VAL A 157 2.08 4.63 -6.21
C VAL A 157 2.84 4.45 -4.91
N GLU A 158 2.82 5.46 -4.06
CA GLU A 158 3.48 5.41 -2.75
C GLU A 158 2.44 5.20 -1.64
N TYR A 159 2.70 4.27 -0.74
CA TYR A 159 1.91 4.06 0.47
C TYR A 159 2.76 4.24 1.72
N LYS A 160 2.23 5.01 2.68
CA LYS A 160 2.65 4.95 4.08
C LYS A 160 1.73 3.98 4.82
N ILE A 161 2.29 2.87 5.27
CA ILE A 161 1.59 1.73 5.85
C ILE A 161 1.86 1.69 7.35
N SER A 162 0.81 1.53 8.14
CA SER A 162 0.85 1.40 9.59
C SER A 162 0.29 0.06 10.04
N GLU A 163 0.92 -0.53 11.06
CA GLU A 163 0.32 -1.59 11.87
C GLU A 163 -0.82 -0.99 12.71
N VAL A 164 -1.93 -1.71 12.79
CA VAL A 164 -3.00 -1.41 13.74
C VAL A 164 -2.65 -2.04 15.08
N GLY A 165 -2.38 -1.22 16.07
CA GLY A 165 -2.00 -1.64 17.42
C GLY A 165 -2.96 -1.15 18.50
N ALA A 166 -2.60 -1.42 19.75
CA ALA A 166 -3.23 -0.85 20.93
C ALA A 166 -2.21 -0.02 21.70
N GLN A 167 -2.68 1.03 22.39
CA GLN A 167 -1.84 1.76 23.32
C GLN A 167 -1.52 0.83 24.49
N CYS A 168 -0.25 0.51 24.74
CA CYS A 168 0.11 -0.24 25.94
C CYS A 168 -0.40 0.52 27.18
N SER A 169 -1.21 -0.15 27.99
CA SER A 169 -1.40 0.31 29.37
C SER A 169 -0.07 0.07 30.08
N GLU A 170 0.49 1.09 30.72
CA GLU A 170 1.52 0.84 31.74
C GLU A 170 0.91 -0.18 32.72
N GLN A 171 1.53 -1.36 32.82
CA GLN A 171 1.20 -2.24 33.94
C GLN A 171 1.49 -1.45 35.21
N PRO A 172 0.59 -1.45 36.22
CA PRO A 172 0.94 -0.88 37.50
C PRO A 172 2.17 -1.65 38.02
N GLU A 173 3.26 -0.94 38.29
CA GLU A 173 4.35 -1.51 39.07
C GLU A 173 3.78 -2.02 40.40
N GLY A 174 3.87 -3.34 40.62
CA GLY A 174 3.82 -3.98 41.94
C GLY A 174 2.62 -3.70 42.84
N GLY A 175 1.75 -4.70 42.99
CA GLY A 175 0.93 -4.91 44.19
C GLY A 175 1.29 -6.22 44.84
#